data_AF-A0A9E2R472-F1
#
_entry.id   AF-A0A9E2R472-F1
#
_cell.length_a   1.000
_cell.length_b   1.000
_cell.length_c   1.000
_cell.angle_alpha   90.00
_cell.angle_beta   90.00
_cell.angle_gamma   90.00
#
_symmetry.space_group_name_H-M   'P 1'
#
loop_
_entity.id
_entity.type
_entity.pdbx_description
1 polymer ?
#
loop_
_entity_poly.entity_id
_entity_poly.type
_entity_poly.pdbx_seq_one_letter_code
_entity_poly.pdbx_strand_id
1 'polypeptide(L)'
;MQRLTRTFLLALMVAGGAHQAAAFSLLGNLATWQTAALNYGWHITGTQNNIGGPQNIAEGYRWNQPTIYYAVDESFLKYFGQTGAAEIDKAVAVLNNLPPASQINLNNYGLKTERINYQAQALGLLDLKTSALQSLVQELGMGDPEQALFVLRTRWTTQFSTNYYVINRNFDPSTFQSSAYINGDLWTFITILDNQIVPISAAIIQRVDPLAYGDPVTADGNSGVSSINLVPRVGKFFLGFTRDDAASYRYLYNPLNLAVENAPTNSFIPALGTTLNLPVSGVGGFSGSPWLPVGATSGATGTNWVPIVISTNAAAGLTNAAGTVSNLVVDVALRPGRDHIRFQKIQYDSLLGVTIDPFVDQFTDVYLTNGVLQSQNVLRIVTQPDIVFTAADLFSDGQDWLMMSRTTGWLNEAANNRSINPNAFAADTGPGLVSPPVVIAFNWNTPAYWGVFLGPGAAFLSQDTVSIFPIWGSFDGSTNAPVIYPSSLTFEQLEQRALRGP
;
A
#
# COMPACT_ATOMS: atom_id res chain seq x y z
N MET A 1 55.77 -15.24 3.77
CA MET A 1 54.95 -14.28 2.99
C MET A 1 53.59 -14.85 2.60
N GLN A 2 53.47 -16.07 2.05
CA GLN A 2 52.18 -16.66 1.62
C GLN A 2 51.09 -16.79 2.70
N ARG A 3 51.46 -17.01 3.98
CA ARG A 3 50.48 -17.05 5.09
C ARG A 3 49.87 -15.68 5.40
N LEU A 4 50.67 -14.61 5.34
CA LEU A 4 50.20 -13.23 5.55
C LEU A 4 49.30 -12.77 4.41
N THR A 5 49.59 -13.15 3.16
CA THR A 5 48.75 -12.81 2.00
C THR A 5 47.38 -13.50 2.05
N ARG A 6 47.31 -14.75 2.54
CA ARG A 6 46.03 -15.45 2.74
C ARG A 6 45.18 -14.83 3.85
N THR A 7 45.79 -14.45 4.97
CA THR A 7 45.06 -13.78 6.07
C THR A 7 44.58 -12.39 5.65
N PHE A 8 45.37 -11.65 4.85
CA PHE A 8 44.98 -10.35 4.33
C PHE A 8 43.86 -10.45 3.28
N LEU A 9 43.89 -11.48 2.42
CA LEU A 9 42.82 -11.76 1.45
C LEU A 9 41.53 -12.25 2.12
N LEU A 10 41.62 -13.04 3.19
CA LEU A 10 40.46 -13.42 4.01
C LEU A 10 39.89 -12.21 4.76
N ALA A 11 40.73 -11.33 5.31
CA ALA A 11 40.28 -10.10 5.95
C ALA A 11 39.67 -9.11 4.95
N LEU A 12 40.18 -9.02 3.72
CA LEU A 12 39.59 -8.25 2.62
C LEU A 12 38.31 -8.87 2.07
N MET A 13 38.17 -10.20 2.06
CA MET A 13 36.91 -10.87 1.71
C MET A 13 35.85 -10.73 2.81
N VAL A 14 36.24 -10.71 4.08
CA VAL A 14 35.32 -10.43 5.20
C VAL A 14 34.97 -8.94 5.28
N ALA A 15 35.89 -8.03 4.96
CA ALA A 15 35.63 -6.59 4.91
C ALA A 15 34.88 -6.16 3.64
N GLY A 16 35.09 -6.85 2.50
CA GLY A 16 34.32 -6.67 1.27
C GLY A 16 32.98 -7.42 1.29
N GLY A 17 32.78 -8.36 2.21
CA GLY A 17 31.54 -9.10 2.42
C GLY A 17 30.59 -8.47 3.45
N ALA A 18 30.98 -7.36 4.09
CA ALA A 18 30.16 -6.63 5.03
C ALA A 18 29.19 -5.64 4.34
N HIS A 19 28.78 -5.92 3.10
CA HIS A 19 27.59 -5.29 2.54
C HIS A 19 26.40 -5.75 3.39
N GLN A 20 25.70 -4.80 4.00
CA GLN A 20 24.58 -5.09 4.88
C GLN A 20 23.54 -5.89 4.08
N ALA A 21 23.41 -7.18 4.39
CA ALA A 21 22.49 -8.12 3.75
C ALA A 21 21.02 -7.68 3.95
N ALA A 22 20.55 -6.74 3.15
CA ALA A 22 19.20 -6.18 3.19
C ALA A 22 18.73 -5.91 1.77
N ALA A 23 17.42 -6.01 1.54
CA ALA A 23 16.85 -5.55 0.28
C ALA A 23 15.41 -5.09 0.45
N PHE A 24 15.08 -3.96 -0.17
CA PHE A 24 13.71 -3.46 -0.20
C PHE A 24 13.14 -3.56 -1.61
N SER A 25 11.82 -3.56 -1.71
CA SER A 25 11.13 -3.47 -3.00
C SER A 25 10.12 -2.33 -3.02
N LEU A 26 9.74 -1.96 -4.24
CA LEU A 26 8.87 -0.84 -4.55
C LEU A 26 7.63 -1.36 -5.27
N LEU A 27 6.49 -0.75 -5.00
CA LEU A 27 5.20 -1.10 -5.57
C LEU A 27 4.68 0.06 -6.43
N GLY A 28 4.01 -0.29 -7.52
CA GLY A 28 3.49 0.68 -8.48
C GLY A 28 2.65 0.01 -9.57
N ASN A 29 2.13 0.81 -10.50
CA ASN A 29 1.30 0.27 -11.58
C ASN A 29 2.03 -0.81 -12.38
N LEU A 30 1.26 -1.82 -12.81
CA LEU A 30 1.79 -2.90 -13.63
C LEU A 30 2.30 -2.35 -14.96
N ALA A 31 3.52 -2.72 -15.33
CA ALA A 31 4.04 -2.51 -16.66
C ALA A 31 3.21 -3.28 -17.70
N THR A 32 3.25 -2.83 -18.95
CA THR A 32 2.61 -3.54 -20.07
C THR A 32 3.06 -5.00 -20.21
N TRP A 33 4.28 -5.31 -19.78
CA TRP A 33 4.83 -6.67 -19.79
C TRP A 33 4.54 -7.47 -18.51
N GLN A 34 4.16 -6.80 -17.40
CA GLN A 34 3.81 -7.43 -16.13
C GLN A 34 2.40 -7.99 -16.21
N THR A 35 2.27 -9.11 -16.91
CA THR A 35 0.97 -9.74 -17.17
C THR A 35 0.67 -10.86 -16.17
N ALA A 36 -0.62 -11.16 -16.07
CA ALA A 36 -1.18 -12.36 -15.45
C ALA A 36 -0.38 -13.64 -15.73
N ALA A 37 0.00 -13.84 -17.01
CA ALA A 37 0.69 -15.04 -17.45
C ALA A 37 2.13 -15.18 -16.91
N LEU A 38 2.72 -14.08 -16.44
CA LEU A 38 4.03 -14.05 -15.80
C LEU A 38 3.92 -13.94 -14.28
N ASN A 39 2.75 -14.26 -13.71
CA ASN A 39 2.44 -14.20 -12.29
C ASN A 39 2.44 -12.77 -11.72
N TYR A 40 2.15 -11.75 -12.53
CA TYR A 40 1.89 -10.39 -12.05
C TYR A 40 0.42 -10.05 -12.08
N GLY A 41 -0.05 -9.38 -11.03
CA GLY A 41 -1.48 -9.08 -10.86
C GLY A 41 -2.36 -10.33 -10.92
N TRP A 42 -1.75 -11.53 -10.90
CA TRP A 42 -2.47 -12.77 -11.07
C TRP A 42 -3.01 -13.25 -9.74
N HIS A 43 -4.22 -13.78 -9.87
CA HIS A 43 -5.13 -14.21 -8.85
C HIS A 43 -4.95 -15.73 -8.71
N ILE A 44 -3.91 -16.19 -7.99
CA ILE A 44 -3.95 -17.57 -7.52
C ILE A 44 -4.79 -17.56 -6.25
N THR A 45 -6.06 -17.91 -6.45
CA THR A 45 -6.91 -18.50 -5.43
C THR A 45 -7.32 -17.55 -4.31
N GLY A 46 -8.31 -16.73 -4.60
CA GLY A 46 -9.01 -15.98 -3.56
C GLY A 46 -8.19 -14.87 -2.92
N THR A 47 -7.25 -14.23 -3.64
CA THR A 47 -6.71 -12.99 -3.09
C THR A 47 -6.19 -11.98 -4.11
N GLN A 48 -7.06 -11.03 -4.45
CA GLN A 48 -6.77 -9.68 -4.96
C GLN A 48 -6.03 -8.83 -3.92
N ASN A 49 -4.92 -9.34 -3.39
CA ASN A 49 -4.05 -8.55 -2.53
C ASN A 49 -2.95 -7.82 -3.30
N ASN A 50 -2.77 -8.05 -4.60
CA ASN A 50 -1.72 -7.33 -5.34
C ASN A 50 -2.31 -6.11 -6.06
N ILE A 51 -2.17 -4.95 -5.43
CA ILE A 51 -2.59 -3.65 -5.97
C ILE A 51 -1.64 -3.13 -7.07
N GLY A 52 -0.60 -3.89 -7.40
CA GLY A 52 0.45 -3.44 -8.30
C GLY A 52 1.42 -4.52 -8.73
N GLY A 53 2.53 -4.06 -9.31
CA GLY A 53 3.71 -4.86 -9.59
C GLY A 53 4.98 -4.20 -9.06
N PRO A 54 6.06 -4.98 -8.96
CA PRO A 54 7.34 -4.49 -8.49
C PRO A 54 7.94 -3.47 -9.48
N GLN A 55 8.49 -2.37 -8.96
CA GLN A 55 9.06 -1.27 -9.73
C GLN A 55 10.60 -1.29 -9.72
N ASN A 56 11.24 -0.62 -10.68
CA ASN A 56 12.67 -0.34 -10.55
C ASN A 56 12.92 0.83 -9.59
N ILE A 57 14.19 0.99 -9.21
CA ILE A 57 14.71 2.23 -8.62
C ILE A 57 14.32 3.42 -9.50
N ALA A 58 13.92 4.51 -8.85
CA ALA A 58 13.38 5.74 -9.44
C ALA A 58 11.99 5.62 -10.13
N GLU A 59 11.36 4.44 -10.14
CA GLU A 59 10.01 4.22 -10.67
C GLU A 59 8.96 4.01 -9.55
N GLY A 60 9.32 4.27 -8.30
CA GLY A 60 8.44 4.08 -7.14
C GLY A 60 7.25 5.04 -7.11
N TYR A 61 6.17 4.58 -6.49
CA TYR A 61 4.96 5.37 -6.25
C TYR A 61 4.96 5.87 -4.82
N ARG A 62 4.46 7.08 -4.57
CA ARG A 62 4.34 7.62 -3.20
C ARG A 62 3.25 8.67 -3.07
N TRP A 63 2.84 8.95 -1.84
CA TRP A 63 2.01 10.11 -1.53
C TRP A 63 2.86 11.38 -1.51
N ASN A 64 2.38 12.42 -2.18
CA ASN A 64 3.00 13.75 -2.16
C ASN A 64 2.29 14.72 -1.20
N GLN A 65 1.35 14.25 -0.38
CA GLN A 65 0.67 15.01 0.68
C GLN A 65 1.33 14.69 2.04
N PRO A 66 1.57 15.68 2.91
CA PRO A 66 2.21 15.44 4.21
C PRO A 66 1.26 14.78 5.22
N THR A 67 -0.04 15.02 5.10
CA THR A 67 -1.07 14.44 5.94
C THR A 67 -2.06 13.66 5.07
N ILE A 68 -2.28 12.40 5.41
CA ILE A 68 -3.28 11.50 4.84
C ILE A 68 -4.41 11.38 5.86
N TYR A 69 -5.62 11.76 5.47
CA TYR A 69 -6.78 11.67 6.34
C TYR A 69 -7.47 10.32 6.15
N TYR A 70 -7.71 9.59 7.23
CA TYR A 70 -8.40 8.30 7.16
C TYR A 70 -9.68 8.28 7.98
N ALA A 71 -10.60 7.39 7.61
CA ALA A 71 -11.81 7.13 8.36
C ALA A 71 -12.20 5.66 8.33
N VAL A 72 -13.11 5.30 9.23
CA VAL A 72 -13.72 3.97 9.31
C VAL A 72 -15.19 4.12 8.94
N ASP A 73 -15.64 3.30 8.00
CA ASP A 73 -17.00 3.28 7.47
C ASP A 73 -18.01 2.65 8.44
N GLU A 74 -19.30 2.98 8.30
CA GLU A 74 -20.36 2.38 9.13
C GLU A 74 -20.45 0.86 8.96
N SER A 75 -20.24 0.32 7.75
CA SER A 75 -20.21 -1.13 7.52
C SER A 75 -19.11 -1.82 8.34
N PHE A 76 -17.92 -1.20 8.42
CA PHE A 76 -16.83 -1.69 9.24
C PHE A 76 -17.22 -1.67 10.72
N LEU A 77 -17.80 -0.57 11.20
CA LEU A 77 -18.26 -0.48 12.59
C LEU A 77 -19.35 -1.51 12.92
N LYS A 78 -20.24 -1.84 11.98
CA LYS A 78 -21.27 -2.87 12.16
C LYS A 78 -20.67 -4.26 12.32
N TYR A 79 -19.62 -4.59 11.58
CA TYR A 79 -19.00 -5.92 11.61
C TYR A 79 -17.93 -6.07 12.70
N PHE A 80 -16.97 -5.13 12.77
CA PHE A 80 -15.83 -5.17 13.68
C PHE A 80 -16.04 -4.40 14.98
N GLY A 81 -17.03 -3.50 15.03
CA GLY A 81 -17.26 -2.66 16.20
C GLY A 81 -16.16 -1.63 16.46
N GLN A 82 -16.28 -0.95 17.60
CA GLN A 82 -15.27 0.02 18.05
C GLN A 82 -13.92 -0.65 18.38
N THR A 83 -13.94 -1.91 18.82
CA THR A 83 -12.72 -2.66 19.09
C THR A 83 -11.87 -2.84 17.83
N GLY A 84 -12.48 -3.25 16.71
CA GLY A 84 -11.73 -3.35 15.46
C GLY A 84 -11.30 -1.98 14.92
N ALA A 85 -12.10 -0.92 15.13
CA ALA A 85 -11.68 0.44 14.76
C ALA A 85 -10.44 0.88 15.55
N ALA A 86 -10.31 0.48 16.82
CA ALA A 86 -9.11 0.72 17.62
C ALA A 86 -7.88 -0.07 17.10
N GLU A 87 -8.07 -1.24 16.47
CA GLU A 87 -6.98 -1.95 15.81
C GLU A 87 -6.48 -1.25 14.54
N ILE A 88 -7.38 -0.62 13.78
CA ILE A 88 -6.99 0.26 12.67
C ILE A 88 -6.15 1.43 13.19
N ASP A 89 -6.58 2.05 14.29
CA ASP A 89 -5.85 3.16 14.91
C ASP A 89 -4.45 2.71 15.40
N LYS A 90 -4.32 1.48 15.93
CA LYS A 90 -3.03 0.88 16.30
C LYS A 90 -2.13 0.63 15.09
N ALA A 91 -2.68 0.17 13.95
CA ALA A 91 -1.93 0.01 12.71
C ALA A 91 -1.40 1.37 12.23
N VAL A 92 -2.27 2.38 12.18
CA VAL A 92 -1.89 3.75 11.82
C VAL A 92 -0.84 4.33 12.78
N ALA A 93 -0.95 4.05 14.08
CA ALA A 93 0.02 4.50 15.07
C ALA A 93 1.44 3.98 14.79
N VAL A 94 1.59 2.78 14.21
CA VAL A 94 2.92 2.28 13.81
C VAL A 94 3.56 3.21 12.78
N LEU A 95 2.79 3.71 11.81
CA LEU A 95 3.28 4.61 10.76
C LEU A 95 3.57 6.01 11.30
N ASN A 96 2.66 6.56 12.11
CA ASN A 96 2.83 7.88 12.73
C ASN A 96 4.03 7.94 13.69
N ASN A 97 4.41 6.81 14.30
CA ASN A 97 5.55 6.72 15.20
C ASN A 97 6.90 6.54 14.49
N LEU A 98 6.91 6.44 13.15
CA LEU A 98 8.16 6.41 12.40
C LEU A 98 8.90 7.75 12.54
N PRO A 99 10.24 7.74 12.67
CA PRO A 99 10.99 8.97 12.53
C PRO A 99 10.90 9.50 11.08
N PRO A 100 11.30 10.75 10.84
CA PRO A 100 11.49 11.23 9.48
C PRO A 100 12.42 10.30 8.69
N ALA A 101 12.12 10.08 7.41
CA ALA A 101 12.80 9.18 6.50
C ALA A 101 14.31 9.49 6.41
N SER A 102 14.67 10.77 6.43
CA SER A 102 16.06 11.25 6.51
C SER A 102 16.80 10.79 7.76
N GLN A 103 16.08 10.52 8.85
CA GLN A 103 16.61 10.13 10.16
C GLN A 103 16.50 8.62 10.44
N ILE A 104 15.90 7.84 9.53
CA ILE A 104 15.80 6.39 9.70
C ILE A 104 17.18 5.75 9.69
N ASN A 105 17.55 5.16 10.83
CA ASN A 105 18.68 4.25 10.95
C ASN A 105 18.18 2.80 10.83
N LEU A 106 18.54 2.12 9.74
CA LEU A 106 18.11 0.76 9.43
C LEU A 106 18.56 -0.27 10.49
N ASN A 107 19.63 0.02 11.24
CA ASN A 107 20.10 -0.86 12.31
C ASN A 107 19.17 -0.89 13.53
N ASN A 108 18.30 0.11 13.68
CA ASN A 108 17.30 0.13 14.76
C ASN A 108 16.11 -0.79 14.47
N TYR A 109 16.02 -1.33 13.26
CA TYR A 109 14.94 -2.23 12.84
C TYR A 109 15.44 -3.67 12.84
N GLY A 110 14.61 -4.55 13.39
CA GLY A 110 14.84 -5.98 13.42
C GLY A 110 14.65 -6.62 12.05
N LEU A 111 15.26 -7.78 11.86
CA LEU A 111 15.07 -8.59 10.66
C LEU A 111 13.75 -9.37 10.69
N LYS A 112 13.18 -9.60 11.88
CA LYS A 112 11.90 -10.28 12.07
C LYS A 112 11.07 -9.55 13.13
N THR A 113 9.84 -9.18 12.76
CA THR A 113 8.86 -8.56 13.67
C THR A 113 7.60 -9.40 13.87
N GLU A 114 7.54 -10.55 13.20
CA GLU A 114 6.49 -11.56 13.31
C GLU A 114 6.52 -12.24 14.69
N ARG A 115 5.34 -12.42 15.27
CA ARG A 115 5.09 -13.21 16.47
C ARG A 115 3.89 -14.12 16.24
N ILE A 116 3.80 -15.20 17.02
CA ILE A 116 2.71 -16.17 16.93
C ILE A 116 1.96 -16.18 18.26
N ASN A 117 0.64 -16.09 18.16
CA ASN A 117 -0.28 -16.43 19.23
C ASN A 117 -0.88 -17.81 18.91
N TYR A 118 -0.45 -18.83 19.64
CA TYR A 118 -0.85 -20.22 19.37
C TYR A 118 -2.34 -20.48 19.60
N GLN A 119 -3.00 -19.72 20.48
CA GLN A 119 -4.44 -19.82 20.68
C GLN A 119 -5.19 -19.28 19.46
N ALA A 120 -4.81 -18.10 18.98
CA ALA A 120 -5.34 -17.55 17.74
C ALA A 120 -5.05 -18.45 16.53
N GLN A 121 -3.89 -19.10 16.51
CA GLN A 121 -3.52 -20.06 15.47
C GLN A 121 -4.44 -21.28 15.46
N ALA A 122 -4.68 -21.88 16.63
CA ALA A 122 -5.57 -23.02 16.79
C ALA A 122 -7.02 -22.68 16.39
N LEU A 123 -7.43 -21.43 16.56
CA LEU A 123 -8.76 -20.95 16.20
C LEU A 123 -8.91 -20.49 14.74
N GLY A 124 -7.85 -20.51 13.94
CA GLY A 124 -7.96 -20.05 12.55
C GLY A 124 -8.05 -18.53 12.38
N LEU A 125 -7.53 -17.73 13.32
CA LEU A 125 -7.71 -16.27 13.32
C LEU A 125 -6.65 -15.53 12.50
N LEU A 126 -7.07 -14.52 11.74
CA LEU A 126 -6.23 -13.56 11.03
C LEU A 126 -6.23 -12.21 11.75
N ASP A 127 -5.05 -11.66 12.02
CA ASP A 127 -4.93 -10.40 12.79
C ASP A 127 -5.31 -9.16 11.97
N LEU A 128 -6.36 -8.47 12.40
CA LEU A 128 -6.91 -7.27 11.75
C LEU A 128 -5.89 -6.13 11.69
N LYS A 129 -5.14 -5.88 12.78
CA LYS A 129 -4.12 -4.82 12.83
C LYS A 129 -3.03 -5.07 11.78
N THR A 130 -2.53 -6.30 11.71
CA THR A 130 -1.50 -6.71 10.75
C THR A 130 -1.97 -6.52 9.31
N SER A 131 -3.19 -6.95 8.97
CA SER A 131 -3.74 -6.80 7.62
C SER A 131 -3.98 -5.34 7.23
N ALA A 132 -4.43 -4.51 8.18
CA ALA A 132 -4.55 -3.07 7.98
C ALA A 132 -3.19 -2.40 7.76
N LEU A 133 -2.19 -2.73 8.59
CA LEU A 133 -0.83 -2.19 8.46
C LEU A 133 -0.18 -2.58 7.14
N GLN A 134 -0.31 -3.85 6.73
CA GLN A 134 0.14 -4.34 5.43
C GLN A 134 -0.48 -3.52 4.29
N SER A 135 -1.80 -3.29 4.35
CA SER A 135 -2.49 -2.50 3.34
C SER A 135 -1.94 -1.10 3.23
N LEU A 136 -1.81 -0.41 4.37
CA LEU A 136 -1.28 0.95 4.43
C LEU A 136 0.16 1.04 3.92
N VAL A 137 1.01 0.06 4.27
CA VAL A 137 2.40 -0.01 3.82
C VAL A 137 2.49 -0.13 2.30
N GLN A 138 1.66 -0.97 1.69
CA GLN A 138 1.62 -1.11 0.24
C GLN A 138 1.03 0.13 -0.44
N GLU A 139 0.00 0.77 0.15
CA GLU A 139 -0.54 2.03 -0.33
C GLU A 139 0.43 3.22 -0.15
N LEU A 140 1.47 3.07 0.68
CA LEU A 140 2.60 4.00 0.72
C LEU A 140 3.61 3.78 -0.42
N GLY A 141 3.40 2.75 -1.27
CA GLY A 141 4.25 2.39 -2.40
C GLY A 141 5.32 1.35 -2.10
N MET A 142 5.27 0.72 -0.92
CA MET A 142 6.27 -0.27 -0.49
C MET A 142 5.88 -1.66 -1.03
N GLY A 143 6.82 -2.32 -1.71
CA GLY A 143 6.58 -3.62 -2.33
C GLY A 143 6.77 -4.77 -1.36
N ASP A 144 6.18 -5.92 -1.70
CA ASP A 144 6.50 -7.20 -1.08
C ASP A 144 7.87 -7.68 -1.57
N PRO A 145 8.88 -7.82 -0.69
CA PRO A 145 10.21 -8.27 -1.11
C PRO A 145 10.22 -9.73 -1.60
N GLU A 146 9.29 -10.59 -1.18
CA GLU A 146 9.24 -11.97 -1.65
C GLU A 146 8.69 -12.06 -3.07
N GLN A 147 7.63 -11.30 -3.35
CA GLN A 147 7.07 -11.22 -4.70
C GLN A 147 7.94 -10.44 -5.68
N ALA A 148 8.82 -9.56 -5.21
CA ALA A 148 9.70 -8.76 -6.06
C ALA A 148 11.08 -9.40 -6.30
N LEU A 149 11.43 -10.46 -5.56
CA LEU A 149 12.78 -11.02 -5.55
C LEU A 149 13.20 -11.69 -6.87
N PHE A 150 12.48 -12.73 -7.31
CA PHE A 150 12.78 -13.44 -8.56
C PHE A 150 11.51 -13.52 -9.38
N VAL A 151 11.36 -12.60 -10.33
CA VAL A 151 10.16 -12.45 -11.14
C VAL A 151 10.46 -12.67 -12.62
N LEU A 152 9.47 -13.14 -13.38
CA LEU A 152 9.66 -13.40 -14.80
C LEU A 152 9.54 -12.11 -15.60
N ARG A 153 10.55 -11.75 -16.40
CA ARG A 153 10.51 -10.58 -17.30
C ARG A 153 9.80 -10.89 -18.61
N THR A 154 9.95 -12.12 -19.10
CA THR A 154 9.31 -12.60 -20.32
C THR A 154 9.34 -14.13 -20.36
N ARG A 155 8.43 -14.67 -21.15
CA ARG A 155 8.25 -16.08 -21.48
C ARG A 155 8.18 -16.20 -22.99
N TRP A 156 8.93 -17.12 -23.57
CA TRP A 156 8.81 -17.44 -25.00
C TRP A 156 9.00 -18.93 -25.26
N THR A 157 8.24 -19.44 -26.23
CA THR A 157 8.31 -20.84 -26.64
C THR A 157 9.07 -20.96 -27.95
N THR A 158 10.02 -21.88 -28.00
CA THR A 158 10.56 -22.42 -29.25
C THR A 158 9.87 -23.76 -29.55
N GLN A 159 10.17 -24.40 -30.69
CA GLN A 159 9.45 -25.58 -31.18
C GLN A 159 9.28 -26.72 -30.14
N PHE A 160 10.21 -26.85 -29.18
CA PHE A 160 10.18 -27.90 -28.16
C PHE A 160 10.55 -27.42 -26.74
N SER A 161 10.58 -26.11 -26.48
CA SER A 161 11.05 -25.60 -25.18
C SER A 161 10.39 -24.28 -24.82
N THR A 162 9.99 -24.15 -23.56
CA THR A 162 9.61 -22.85 -22.98
C THR A 162 10.83 -22.26 -22.29
N ASN A 163 11.06 -20.97 -22.54
CA ASN A 163 12.21 -20.22 -22.05
C ASN A 163 11.75 -18.97 -21.31
N TYR A 164 12.60 -18.48 -20.41
CA TYR A 164 12.28 -17.38 -19.50
C TYR A 164 13.47 -16.48 -19.29
N TYR A 165 13.20 -15.19 -19.04
CA TYR A 165 14.15 -14.32 -18.37
C TYR A 165 13.67 -14.07 -16.96
N VAL A 166 14.51 -14.38 -15.98
CA VAL A 166 14.27 -14.07 -14.56
C VAL A 166 15.05 -12.81 -14.22
N ILE A 167 14.39 -11.89 -13.53
CA ILE A 167 14.96 -10.63 -13.06
C ILE A 167 14.66 -10.46 -11.58
N ASN A 168 15.40 -9.56 -10.93
CA ASN A 168 15.21 -9.25 -9.54
C ASN A 168 14.82 -7.76 -9.38
N ARG A 169 13.87 -7.48 -8.48
CA ARG A 169 13.30 -6.17 -8.16
C ARG A 169 13.37 -5.83 -6.66
N ASN A 170 14.25 -6.51 -5.95
CA ASN A 170 14.72 -6.15 -4.63
C ASN A 170 16.05 -5.42 -4.76
N PHE A 171 16.23 -4.36 -3.96
CA PHE A 171 17.37 -3.47 -4.04
C PHE A 171 18.05 -3.32 -2.70
N ASP A 172 19.37 -3.38 -2.70
CA ASP A 172 20.18 -3.06 -1.53
C ASP A 172 20.01 -1.58 -1.16
N PRO A 173 19.69 -1.24 0.10
CA PRO A 173 19.40 0.13 0.52
C PRO A 173 20.59 1.11 0.47
N SER A 174 21.80 0.61 0.30
CA SER A 174 23.02 1.43 0.27
C SER A 174 23.54 1.66 -1.15
N THR A 175 23.43 0.66 -2.01
CA THR A 175 23.97 0.68 -3.38
C THR A 175 22.90 0.81 -4.46
N PHE A 176 21.64 0.56 -4.11
CA PHE A 176 20.51 0.45 -5.03
C PHE A 176 20.70 -0.59 -6.14
N GLN A 177 21.66 -1.51 -5.96
CA GLN A 177 21.85 -2.65 -6.84
C GLN A 177 20.90 -3.77 -6.45
N SER A 178 20.61 -4.65 -7.40
CA SER A 178 19.75 -5.80 -7.14
C SER A 178 20.35 -6.71 -6.07
N SER A 179 19.52 -7.13 -5.11
CA SER A 179 19.93 -7.95 -3.96
C SER A 179 18.98 -9.14 -3.79
N ALA A 180 19.55 -10.31 -3.53
CA ALA A 180 18.79 -11.54 -3.29
C ALA A 180 18.53 -11.80 -1.79
N TYR A 181 18.83 -10.83 -0.93
CA TYR A 181 18.64 -10.95 0.51
C TYR A 181 17.27 -10.40 0.91
N ILE A 182 16.53 -11.12 1.74
CA ILE A 182 15.32 -10.62 2.39
C ILE A 182 15.55 -10.75 3.88
N ASN A 183 15.56 -9.64 4.59
CA ASN A 183 15.74 -9.51 6.02
C ASN A 183 16.94 -10.33 6.53
N GLY A 184 18.08 -10.23 5.84
CA GLY A 184 19.33 -10.91 6.20
C GLY A 184 19.52 -12.31 5.63
N ASP A 185 18.47 -12.96 5.15
CA ASP A 185 18.56 -14.30 4.59
C ASP A 185 18.71 -14.28 3.07
N LEU A 186 19.59 -15.12 2.55
CA LEU A 186 19.81 -15.26 1.12
C LEU A 186 18.75 -16.18 0.51
N TRP A 187 18.17 -15.75 -0.60
CA TRP A 187 17.17 -16.50 -1.34
C TRP A 187 17.66 -16.83 -2.76
N THR A 188 17.08 -17.88 -3.34
CA THR A 188 17.25 -18.29 -4.74
C THR A 188 15.91 -18.77 -5.29
N PHE A 189 15.76 -18.88 -6.61
CA PHE A 189 14.70 -19.70 -7.19
C PHE A 189 15.22 -21.12 -7.47
N ILE A 190 14.35 -22.12 -7.35
CA ILE A 190 14.68 -23.53 -7.62
C ILE A 190 14.10 -24.07 -8.90
N THR A 191 12.93 -23.57 -9.28
CA THR A 191 12.22 -24.04 -10.47
C THR A 191 11.31 -22.93 -10.97
N ILE A 192 10.87 -23.07 -12.22
CA ILE A 192 9.80 -22.26 -12.79
C ILE A 192 8.61 -23.19 -12.98
N LEU A 193 7.52 -22.91 -12.26
CA LEU A 193 6.24 -23.53 -12.58
C LEU A 193 5.75 -22.94 -13.90
N ASP A 194 5.38 -23.78 -14.85
CA ASP A 194 4.79 -23.38 -16.14
C ASP A 194 3.52 -24.17 -16.37
N ASN A 195 2.39 -23.61 -15.98
CA ASN A 195 1.10 -24.26 -16.16
C ASN A 195 0.60 -24.03 -17.59
N GLN A 196 0.47 -25.09 -18.38
CA GLN A 196 -0.05 -24.99 -19.76
C GLN A 196 -1.58 -24.94 -19.83
N ILE A 197 -2.29 -25.36 -18.78
CA ILE A 197 -3.76 -25.42 -18.76
C ILE A 197 -4.33 -24.05 -18.40
N VAL A 198 -3.74 -23.40 -17.40
CA VAL A 198 -3.95 -21.98 -17.09
C VAL A 198 -2.60 -21.31 -17.29
N PRO A 199 -2.39 -20.55 -18.39
CA PRO A 199 -1.07 -20.11 -18.85
C PRO A 199 -0.44 -19.13 -17.86
N ILE A 200 0.13 -19.66 -16.79
CA ILE A 200 0.80 -18.93 -15.71
C ILE A 200 2.17 -19.56 -15.53
N SER A 201 3.18 -18.70 -15.54
CA SER A 201 4.53 -19.08 -15.19
C SER A 201 5.01 -18.28 -13.98
N ALA A 202 5.64 -18.94 -13.01
CA ALA A 202 6.16 -18.31 -11.81
C ALA A 202 7.48 -18.95 -11.39
N ALA A 203 8.44 -18.13 -10.95
CA ALA A 203 9.64 -18.64 -10.30
C ALA A 203 9.31 -19.01 -8.84
N ILE A 204 9.69 -20.22 -8.44
CA ILE A 204 9.52 -20.70 -7.07
C ILE A 204 10.77 -20.39 -6.29
N ILE A 205 10.62 -19.51 -5.31
CA ILE A 205 11.71 -19.04 -4.46
C ILE A 205 11.85 -19.92 -3.21
N GLN A 206 13.08 -20.01 -2.71
CA GLN A 206 13.41 -20.64 -1.44
C GLN A 206 14.63 -19.98 -0.82
N ARG A 207 14.78 -20.13 0.49
CA ARG A 207 16.01 -19.76 1.19
C ARG A 207 17.16 -20.68 0.78
N VAL A 208 18.36 -20.12 0.71
CA VAL A 208 19.58 -20.89 0.40
C VAL A 208 20.02 -21.71 1.62
N ASP A 209 19.73 -21.25 2.84
CA ASP A 209 20.04 -22.02 4.06
C ASP A 209 19.16 -23.27 4.16
N PRO A 210 19.73 -24.49 4.04
CA PRO A 210 18.97 -25.73 4.13
C PRO A 210 18.41 -25.99 5.53
N LEU A 211 18.99 -25.39 6.58
CA LEU A 211 18.53 -25.54 7.96
C LEU A 211 17.34 -24.61 8.28
N ALA A 212 17.14 -23.56 7.49
CA ALA A 212 15.96 -22.72 7.58
C ALA A 212 14.66 -23.44 7.15
N TYR A 213 14.77 -24.63 6.56
CA TYR A 213 13.66 -25.52 6.17
C TYR A 213 12.95 -26.16 7.39
N GLY A 214 13.52 -26.07 8.59
CA GLY A 214 13.07 -26.77 9.80
C GLY A 214 12.27 -25.94 10.82
N ASP A 215 12.11 -24.63 10.62
CA ASP A 215 11.23 -23.85 11.48
C ASP A 215 9.78 -24.03 10.99
N PRO A 216 8.83 -24.53 11.80
CA PRO A 216 7.41 -24.56 11.44
C PRO A 216 6.81 -23.15 11.21
N VAL A 217 7.65 -22.11 11.30
CA VAL A 217 7.37 -20.69 11.14
C VAL A 217 7.80 -20.15 9.76
N THR A 218 8.63 -20.86 8.98
CA THR A 218 9.39 -20.29 7.84
C THR A 218 8.82 -20.52 6.43
N ALA A 219 7.57 -20.94 6.26
CA ALA A 219 6.90 -20.65 4.98
C ALA A 219 6.77 -19.12 4.74
N ASP A 220 6.73 -18.30 5.82
CA ASP A 220 6.66 -16.82 5.79
C ASP A 220 7.60 -16.14 6.81
N GLY A 221 8.57 -16.87 7.36
CA GLY A 221 9.23 -16.45 8.62
C GLY A 221 10.21 -15.28 8.52
N ASN A 222 10.46 -14.75 7.32
CA ASN A 222 11.22 -13.50 7.06
C ASN A 222 10.38 -12.44 6.38
N SER A 223 9.11 -12.68 6.17
CA SER A 223 8.34 -11.80 5.34
C SER A 223 8.10 -10.49 6.09
N GLY A 224 8.38 -9.35 5.47
CA GLY A 224 8.11 -8.02 6.06
C GLY A 224 6.61 -7.78 6.22
N VAL A 225 6.21 -6.67 6.83
CA VAL A 225 4.78 -6.31 6.90
C VAL A 225 4.19 -6.08 5.50
N SER A 226 5.03 -5.67 4.55
CA SER A 226 4.69 -5.53 3.13
C SER A 226 4.28 -6.84 2.43
N SER A 227 4.60 -8.02 2.99
CA SER A 227 4.46 -9.31 2.29
C SER A 227 3.06 -9.91 2.23
N ILE A 228 2.68 -10.47 1.07
CA ILE A 228 1.31 -10.84 0.68
C ILE A 228 0.90 -12.28 1.02
N ASN A 229 1.78 -13.15 1.53
CA ASN A 229 1.44 -14.57 1.72
C ASN A 229 0.21 -14.81 2.62
N LEU A 230 -0.69 -15.65 2.12
CA LEU A 230 -2.11 -15.67 2.51
C LEU A 230 -2.58 -16.86 3.33
N VAL A 231 -1.71 -17.85 3.57
CA VAL A 231 -2.18 -19.12 4.15
C VAL A 231 -1.32 -19.62 5.33
N PRO A 232 -0.12 -19.08 5.62
CA PRO A 232 0.52 -19.29 6.93
C PRO A 232 0.41 -18.10 7.91
N ARG A 233 -0.46 -17.10 7.69
CA ARG A 233 -0.62 -15.96 8.62
C ARG A 233 -1.61 -16.19 9.78
N VAL A 234 -2.29 -17.33 9.81
CA VAL A 234 -3.20 -17.68 10.91
C VAL A 234 -2.45 -17.71 12.24
N GLY A 235 -2.96 -16.96 13.22
CA GLY A 235 -2.36 -16.77 14.54
C GLY A 235 -1.08 -15.95 14.56
N LYS A 236 -0.63 -15.42 13.41
CA LYS A 236 0.55 -14.56 13.32
C LYS A 236 0.15 -13.09 13.37
N PHE A 237 0.97 -12.29 14.04
CA PHE A 237 0.80 -10.84 14.11
C PHE A 237 2.16 -10.13 14.05
N PHE A 238 2.14 -8.88 13.59
CA PHE A 238 3.35 -8.10 13.36
C PHE A 238 3.41 -6.89 14.30
N LEU A 239 4.57 -6.68 14.90
CA LEU A 239 4.80 -5.57 15.81
C LEU A 239 5.01 -4.24 15.09
N GLY A 240 5.63 -4.28 13.91
CA GLY A 240 5.97 -3.11 13.11
C GLY A 240 6.92 -3.48 11.98
N PHE A 241 7.65 -2.49 11.46
CA PHE A 241 8.48 -2.62 10.27
C PHE A 241 9.70 -3.52 10.49
N THR A 242 10.01 -4.37 9.52
CA THR A 242 11.35 -4.96 9.44
C THR A 242 12.35 -3.95 8.88
N ARG A 243 13.63 -4.32 8.88
CA ARG A 243 14.69 -3.51 8.27
C ARG A 243 14.43 -3.19 6.81
N ASP A 244 13.93 -4.15 6.04
CA ASP A 244 13.63 -3.97 4.61
C ASP A 244 12.41 -3.07 4.38
N ASP A 245 11.37 -3.20 5.21
CA ASP A 245 10.22 -2.27 5.19
C ASP A 245 10.71 -0.84 5.48
N ALA A 246 11.52 -0.65 6.54
CA ALA A 246 12.08 0.66 6.88
C ALA A 246 13.00 1.21 5.78
N ALA A 247 13.69 0.35 5.04
CA ALA A 247 14.50 0.73 3.88
C ALA A 247 13.64 1.24 2.72
N SER A 248 12.53 0.56 2.39
CA SER A 248 11.61 1.02 1.35
C SER A 248 11.00 2.38 1.68
N TYR A 249 10.49 2.54 2.91
CA TYR A 249 9.96 3.82 3.38
C TYR A 249 11.03 4.92 3.36
N ARG A 250 12.23 4.64 3.87
CA ARG A 250 13.36 5.57 3.86
C ARG A 250 13.70 5.99 2.44
N TYR A 251 13.72 5.07 1.47
CA TYR A 251 14.03 5.38 0.08
C TYR A 251 12.95 6.25 -0.56
N LEU A 252 11.68 5.86 -0.46
CA LEU A 252 10.55 6.55 -1.09
C LEU A 252 10.37 7.96 -0.55
N TYR A 253 10.40 8.13 0.78
CA TYR A 253 10.06 9.41 1.41
C TYR A 253 11.28 10.27 1.75
N ASN A 254 12.50 9.86 1.38
CA ASN A 254 13.68 10.69 1.59
C ASN A 254 13.56 12.03 0.83
N PRO A 255 13.87 13.17 1.45
CA PRO A 255 13.95 14.45 0.75
C PRO A 255 14.99 14.47 -0.39
N LEU A 256 16.00 13.59 -0.34
CA LEU A 256 16.99 13.44 -1.41
C LEU A 256 16.47 12.61 -2.59
N ASN A 257 15.37 11.88 -2.43
CA ASN A 257 14.73 11.16 -3.53
C ASN A 257 13.81 12.13 -4.29
N LEU A 258 14.36 12.72 -5.36
CA LEU A 258 13.63 13.61 -6.26
C LEU A 258 12.91 12.80 -7.33
N ALA A 259 11.61 13.04 -7.47
CA ALA A 259 10.78 12.43 -8.52
C ALA A 259 9.98 13.51 -9.24
N VAL A 260 9.69 13.30 -10.53
CA VAL A 260 8.75 14.16 -11.24
C VAL A 260 7.35 13.81 -10.78
N GLU A 261 6.66 14.81 -10.26
CA GLU A 261 5.34 14.66 -9.64
C GLU A 261 4.47 15.84 -10.05
N ASN A 262 3.16 15.62 -10.07
CA ASN A 262 2.19 16.70 -10.05
C ASN A 262 2.10 17.35 -8.66
N ALA A 263 1.43 18.50 -8.59
CA ALA A 263 1.09 19.08 -7.31
C ALA A 263 0.11 18.15 -6.58
N PRO A 264 0.05 18.21 -5.24
CA PRO A 264 -0.90 17.41 -4.48
C PRO A 264 -2.33 17.53 -5.02
N THR A 265 -3.05 16.41 -5.10
CA THR A 265 -4.40 16.38 -5.64
C THR A 265 -5.31 17.41 -4.95
N ASN A 266 -6.04 18.18 -5.75
CA ASN A 266 -6.93 19.27 -5.31
C ASN A 266 -6.21 20.41 -4.54
N SER A 267 -4.95 20.70 -4.90
CA SER A 267 -4.20 21.81 -4.31
C SER A 267 -4.29 23.11 -5.11
N PHE A 268 -4.34 24.24 -4.40
CA PHE A 268 -4.43 25.58 -4.98
C PHE A 268 -3.53 26.56 -4.19
N ILE A 269 -2.98 27.60 -4.83
CA ILE A 269 -2.27 28.67 -4.11
C ILE A 269 -3.30 29.61 -3.46
N PRO A 270 -3.10 30.08 -2.22
CA PRO A 270 -3.90 31.16 -1.64
C PRO A 270 -3.96 32.36 -2.58
N ALA A 271 -5.12 32.60 -3.20
CA ALA A 271 -5.33 33.74 -4.08
C ALA A 271 -5.39 35.04 -3.29
N LEU A 272 -4.64 36.05 -3.75
CA LEU A 272 -4.74 37.41 -3.23
C LEU A 272 -5.99 38.06 -3.86
N GLY A 273 -7.09 38.13 -3.11
CA GLY A 273 -8.24 38.98 -3.44
C GLY A 273 -9.23 38.47 -4.49
N THR A 274 -9.29 37.16 -4.77
CA THR A 274 -10.35 36.62 -5.65
C THR A 274 -11.31 35.72 -4.89
N THR A 275 -12.60 35.96 -5.03
CA THR A 275 -13.67 35.02 -4.66
C THR A 275 -13.47 33.72 -5.42
N LEU A 276 -13.31 32.62 -4.69
CA LEU A 276 -13.23 31.27 -5.26
C LEU A 276 -14.65 30.87 -5.71
N ASN A 277 -14.94 30.98 -7.01
CA ASN A 277 -16.17 30.41 -7.58
C ASN A 277 -15.91 28.91 -7.83
N LEU A 278 -16.36 28.05 -6.90
CA LEU A 278 -16.38 26.60 -7.07
C LEU A 278 -17.59 26.13 -7.91
N PRO A 279 -17.41 25.53 -9.09
CA PRO A 279 -18.53 24.94 -9.82
C PRO A 279 -19.09 23.76 -9.03
N VAL A 280 -20.30 23.92 -8.46
CA VAL A 280 -21.09 22.78 -7.99
C VAL A 280 -21.64 22.09 -9.22
N SER A 281 -20.90 21.11 -9.74
CA SER A 281 -21.41 20.24 -10.81
C SER A 281 -22.34 19.20 -10.22
N GLY A 282 -23.63 19.31 -10.56
CA GLY A 282 -24.53 18.15 -10.57
C GLY A 282 -25.48 18.00 -9.38
N VAL A 283 -26.24 19.03 -9.00
CA VAL A 283 -27.57 18.77 -8.41
C VAL A 283 -28.60 19.76 -8.97
N GLY A 284 -29.47 19.26 -9.84
CA GLY A 284 -30.66 20.00 -10.26
C GLY A 284 -31.61 20.16 -9.08
N GLY A 285 -32.02 21.40 -8.82
CA GLY A 285 -33.28 21.69 -8.13
C GLY A 285 -33.29 21.57 -6.61
N PHE A 286 -32.51 22.37 -5.90
CA PHE A 286 -32.82 22.73 -4.50
C PHE A 286 -33.56 24.06 -4.43
N SER A 287 -34.79 24.07 -4.94
CA SER A 287 -35.77 25.11 -4.58
C SER A 287 -36.48 24.66 -3.30
N GLY A 288 -36.17 25.28 -2.16
CA GLY A 288 -37.04 25.22 -0.98
C GLY A 288 -36.55 24.48 0.28
N SER A 289 -35.24 24.23 0.47
CA SER A 289 -34.77 23.66 1.74
C SER A 289 -34.77 24.72 2.87
N PRO A 290 -35.43 24.51 4.01
CA PRO A 290 -35.57 25.49 5.10
C PRO A 290 -34.32 25.67 5.98
N TRP A 291 -33.20 25.04 5.60
CA TRP A 291 -31.95 25.02 6.37
C TRP A 291 -30.81 25.86 5.77
N LEU A 292 -31.12 26.82 4.90
CA LEU A 292 -30.12 27.75 4.37
C LEU A 292 -29.83 28.89 5.36
N PRO A 293 -28.55 29.27 5.56
CA PRO A 293 -28.21 30.51 6.25
C PRO A 293 -28.85 31.71 5.53
N VAL A 294 -29.52 32.57 6.30
CA VAL A 294 -30.18 33.79 5.80
C VAL A 294 -29.13 34.70 5.14
N GLY A 295 -29.22 34.90 3.81
CA GLY A 295 -28.34 35.84 3.09
C GLY A 295 -28.15 35.59 1.59
N ALA A 296 -28.58 34.45 1.04
CA ALA A 296 -28.48 34.20 -0.41
C ALA A 296 -29.50 35.04 -1.19
N THR A 297 -29.02 36.09 -1.88
CA THR A 297 -29.84 36.86 -2.84
C THR A 297 -29.76 36.23 -4.22
N SER A 298 -30.90 35.98 -4.84
CA SER A 298 -31.03 35.43 -6.19
C SER A 298 -30.74 36.53 -7.24
N GLY A 299 -29.46 36.68 -7.59
CA GLY A 299 -29.03 37.39 -8.80
C GLY A 299 -29.17 36.47 -10.01
N ALA A 300 -29.82 36.96 -11.06
CA ALA A 300 -30.24 36.24 -12.26
C ALA A 300 -29.16 35.33 -12.89
N THR A 301 -29.62 34.23 -13.49
CA THR A 301 -28.89 33.12 -14.16
C THR A 301 -28.31 32.02 -13.25
N GLY A 302 -29.21 31.19 -12.71
CA GLY A 302 -29.07 29.73 -12.73
C GLY A 302 -27.93 29.04 -11.96
N THR A 303 -27.10 29.75 -11.20
CA THR A 303 -26.11 29.12 -10.31
C THR A 303 -26.15 29.77 -8.93
N ASN A 304 -26.50 28.99 -7.91
CA ASN A 304 -26.42 29.41 -6.51
C ASN A 304 -24.96 29.27 -6.05
N TRP A 305 -24.31 30.39 -5.72
CA TRP A 305 -22.95 30.43 -5.20
C TRP A 305 -22.98 30.72 -3.70
N VAL A 306 -22.21 29.97 -2.90
CA VAL A 306 -21.94 30.31 -1.49
C VAL A 306 -20.65 31.14 -1.44
N PRO A 307 -20.69 32.44 -1.11
CA PRO A 307 -19.49 33.24 -1.01
C PRO A 307 -18.78 32.98 0.32
N ILE A 308 -17.61 32.32 0.29
CA ILE A 308 -16.66 32.32 1.40
C ILE A 308 -15.68 33.48 1.17
N VAL A 309 -15.73 34.49 2.05
CA VAL A 309 -14.84 35.65 2.01
C VAL A 309 -13.60 35.35 2.85
N ILE A 310 -12.42 35.32 2.21
CA ILE A 310 -11.12 35.33 2.89
C ILE A 310 -10.48 36.68 2.59
N SER A 311 -10.37 37.57 3.59
CA SER A 311 -9.80 38.91 3.41
C SER A 311 -8.28 38.90 3.60
N THR A 312 -7.53 39.48 2.66
CA THR A 312 -6.10 39.81 2.83
C THR A 312 -5.77 41.17 2.23
N ASN A 313 -4.77 41.85 2.82
CA ASN A 313 -4.21 43.12 2.35
C ASN A 313 -2.97 42.85 1.47
N ALA A 314 -3.01 43.14 0.17
CA ALA A 314 -1.87 43.69 -0.58
C ALA A 314 -2.26 44.16 -2.01
N ALA A 315 -1.70 45.32 -2.37
CA ALA A 315 -1.67 45.99 -3.68
C ALA A 315 -0.32 45.65 -4.38
N ALA A 316 -0.03 45.87 -5.66
CA ALA A 316 -0.68 46.31 -6.90
C ALA A 316 0.31 45.95 -8.04
N GLY A 317 -0.15 45.65 -9.26
CA GLY A 317 0.77 45.69 -10.42
C GLY A 317 0.56 44.76 -11.62
N LEU A 318 -0.61 44.14 -11.83
CA LEU A 318 -0.88 43.41 -13.08
C LEU A 318 -2.00 44.10 -13.86
N THR A 319 -1.61 44.87 -14.86
CA THR A 319 -2.49 45.52 -15.84
C THR A 319 -2.79 44.56 -17.00
N ASN A 320 -4.08 44.41 -17.31
CA ASN A 320 -4.65 43.85 -18.54
C ASN A 320 -4.38 42.36 -18.84
N ALA A 321 -5.17 41.48 -18.23
CA ALA A 321 -5.60 40.24 -18.86
C ALA A 321 -7.02 39.88 -18.41
N ALA A 322 -8.00 40.07 -19.31
CA ALA A 322 -9.30 39.41 -19.19
C ALA A 322 -9.11 37.93 -19.57
N GLY A 323 -8.63 37.15 -18.61
CA GLY A 323 -8.43 35.71 -18.69
C GLY A 323 -8.36 35.19 -17.28
N THR A 324 -9.08 34.11 -16.99
CA THR A 324 -9.14 33.45 -15.68
C THR A 324 -7.73 33.28 -15.10
N VAL A 325 -7.34 34.17 -14.19
CA VAL A 325 -6.13 34.00 -13.39
C VAL A 325 -6.48 33.03 -12.28
N SER A 326 -6.50 31.74 -12.63
CA SER A 326 -6.27 30.70 -11.64
C SER A 326 -4.89 30.97 -11.06
N ASN A 327 -4.81 31.05 -9.74
CA ASN A 327 -3.57 31.25 -9.00
C ASN A 327 -2.76 29.94 -9.12
N LEU A 328 -2.07 29.77 -10.25
CA LEU A 328 -1.55 28.48 -10.71
C LEU A 328 -0.41 28.00 -9.81
N VAL A 329 -0.69 26.95 -9.04
CA VAL A 329 0.32 26.08 -8.41
C VAL A 329 1.29 25.62 -9.50
N VAL A 330 2.59 25.56 -9.19
CA VAL A 330 3.52 24.82 -10.06
C VAL A 330 3.09 23.36 -10.01
N ASP A 331 2.39 22.91 -11.04
CA ASP A 331 1.77 21.59 -11.05
C ASP A 331 2.83 20.51 -11.23
N VAL A 332 3.44 20.41 -12.41
CA VAL A 332 4.45 19.38 -12.68
C VAL A 332 5.86 19.89 -12.38
N ALA A 333 6.58 19.23 -11.47
CA ALA A 333 7.96 19.56 -11.14
C ALA A 333 8.70 18.38 -10.49
N LEU A 334 10.04 18.50 -10.41
CA LEU A 334 10.84 17.60 -9.58
C LEU A 334 10.62 17.93 -8.10
N ARG A 335 10.11 16.97 -7.32
CA ARG A 335 9.78 17.13 -5.91
C ARG A 335 10.56 16.17 -5.01
N PRO A 336 11.02 16.64 -3.84
CA PRO A 336 11.60 15.78 -2.81
C PRO A 336 10.53 14.93 -2.14
N GLY A 337 10.92 13.78 -1.59
CA GLY A 337 10.05 13.01 -0.69
C GLY A 337 9.66 13.82 0.54
N ARG A 338 8.48 13.53 1.11
CA ARG A 338 7.87 14.33 2.19
C ARG A 338 8.56 14.23 3.55
N ASP A 339 9.65 13.47 3.66
CA ASP A 339 10.37 13.10 4.89
C ASP A 339 9.51 12.33 5.90
N HIS A 340 8.28 12.75 6.16
CA HIS A 340 7.37 12.08 7.06
C HIS A 340 5.92 12.26 6.60
N ILE A 341 5.19 11.15 6.55
CA ILE A 341 3.75 11.12 6.26
C ILE A 341 2.98 10.90 7.55
N ARG A 342 2.02 11.79 7.82
CA ARG A 342 1.13 11.70 8.98
C ARG A 342 -0.23 11.17 8.57
N PHE A 343 -0.78 10.29 9.38
CA PHE A 343 -2.13 9.80 9.23
C PHE A 343 -3.01 10.40 10.32
N GLN A 344 -4.12 11.01 9.94
CA GLN A 344 -5.04 11.63 10.88
C GLN A 344 -6.46 11.12 10.67
N LYS A 345 -7.08 10.65 11.76
CA LYS A 345 -8.46 10.19 11.73
C LYS A 345 -9.40 11.38 11.61
N ILE A 346 -10.41 11.28 10.74
CA ILE A 346 -11.46 12.29 10.59
C ILE A 346 -12.84 11.68 10.72
N GLN A 347 -13.83 12.51 11.00
CA GLN A 347 -15.22 12.11 11.03
C GLN A 347 -15.76 11.94 9.60
N TYR A 348 -16.50 10.87 9.36
CA TYR A 348 -16.94 10.48 8.03
C TYR A 348 -18.39 10.00 8.11
N ASP A 349 -19.23 10.53 7.21
CA ASP A 349 -20.58 10.04 6.98
C ASP A 349 -20.54 9.11 5.77
N SER A 350 -20.62 7.81 6.04
CA SER A 350 -20.58 6.76 5.03
C SER A 350 -21.80 6.73 4.11
N LEU A 351 -22.96 7.25 4.55
CA LEU A 351 -24.16 7.27 3.69
C LEU A 351 -24.04 8.33 2.60
N LEU A 352 -23.40 9.45 2.94
CA LEU A 352 -23.21 10.57 2.02
C LEU A 352 -21.85 10.52 1.30
N GLY A 353 -20.93 9.68 1.75
CA GLY A 353 -19.59 9.56 1.17
C GLY A 353 -18.72 10.80 1.41
N VAL A 354 -18.99 11.57 2.46
CA VAL A 354 -18.32 12.84 2.75
C VAL A 354 -17.87 12.94 4.20
N THR A 355 -16.86 13.78 4.44
CA THR A 355 -16.48 14.21 5.78
C THR A 355 -17.61 15.06 6.40
N ILE A 356 -17.90 14.85 7.68
CA ILE A 356 -18.99 15.57 8.38
C ILE A 356 -18.76 17.08 8.36
N ASP A 357 -17.50 17.50 8.57
CA ASP A 357 -17.07 18.89 8.51
C ASP A 357 -15.93 19.04 7.49
N PRO A 358 -16.22 19.42 6.22
CA PRO A 358 -15.18 19.72 5.25
C PRO A 358 -14.26 20.85 5.75
N PHE A 359 -12.95 20.68 5.57
CA PHE A 359 -11.96 21.66 6.03
C PHE A 359 -10.87 21.88 5.00
N VAL A 360 -10.06 22.92 5.22
CA VAL A 360 -8.92 23.26 4.37
C VAL A 360 -7.64 22.85 5.09
N ASP A 361 -6.88 21.93 4.48
CA ASP A 361 -5.52 21.61 4.88
C ASP A 361 -4.54 22.55 4.18
N GLN A 362 -3.59 23.12 4.93
CA GLN A 362 -2.60 24.06 4.42
C GLN A 362 -1.19 23.55 4.72
N PHE A 363 -0.37 23.44 3.69
CA PHE A 363 1.01 23.00 3.84
C PHE A 363 1.95 23.60 2.80
N THR A 364 3.26 23.44 3.05
CA THR A 364 4.30 23.90 2.13
C THR A 364 4.68 22.77 1.16
N ASP A 365 4.51 23.03 -0.14
CA ASP A 365 5.04 22.21 -1.22
C ASP A 365 6.41 22.72 -1.63
N VAL A 366 7.36 21.80 -1.84
CA VAL A 366 8.74 22.11 -2.21
C VAL A 366 9.00 21.49 -3.57
N TYR A 367 9.57 22.24 -4.50
CA TYR A 367 9.88 21.77 -5.84
C TYR A 367 11.20 22.34 -6.33
N LEU A 368 11.86 21.63 -7.24
CA LEU A 368 13.11 22.06 -7.85
C LEU A 368 12.83 22.77 -9.18
N THR A 369 13.37 23.98 -9.32
CA THR A 369 13.38 24.71 -10.60
C THR A 369 14.71 25.42 -10.78
N ASN A 370 15.26 25.39 -11.99
CA ASN A 370 16.57 25.98 -12.31
C ASN A 370 17.72 25.56 -11.35
N GLY A 371 17.67 24.31 -10.85
CA GLY A 371 18.67 23.77 -9.92
C GLY A 371 18.58 24.29 -8.48
N VAL A 372 17.53 25.04 -8.13
CA VAL A 372 17.30 25.58 -6.78
C VAL A 372 15.95 25.11 -6.23
N LEU A 373 15.91 24.70 -4.97
CA LEU A 373 14.67 24.36 -4.29
C LEU A 373 13.86 25.64 -4.04
N GLN A 374 12.61 25.63 -4.49
CA GLN A 374 11.62 26.65 -4.26
C GLN A 374 10.48 26.07 -3.43
N SER A 375 9.79 26.94 -2.70
CA SER A 375 8.64 26.55 -1.87
C SER A 375 7.41 27.33 -2.29
N GLN A 376 6.26 26.66 -2.33
CA GLN A 376 4.95 27.26 -2.51
C GLN A 376 4.02 26.81 -1.39
N ASN A 377 3.21 27.71 -0.87
CA ASN A 377 2.17 27.35 0.10
C ASN A 377 0.92 26.94 -0.65
N VAL A 378 0.44 25.74 -0.37
CA VAL A 378 -0.72 25.16 -1.04
C VAL A 378 -1.83 24.91 -0.02
N LEU A 379 -3.06 25.06 -0.50
CA LEU A 379 -4.30 24.76 0.21
C LEU A 379 -4.96 23.59 -0.47
N ARG A 380 -5.46 22.64 0.31
CA ARG A 380 -6.21 21.48 -0.14
C ARG A 380 -7.55 21.45 0.57
N ILE A 381 -8.65 21.36 -0.18
CA ILE A 381 -9.98 21.17 0.41
C ILE A 381 -10.20 19.67 0.63
N VAL A 382 -10.45 19.29 1.89
CA VAL A 382 -10.73 17.91 2.29
C VAL A 382 -12.23 17.75 2.48
N THR A 383 -12.90 17.17 1.49
CA THR A 383 -14.34 16.88 1.51
C THR A 383 -14.65 15.40 1.77
N GLN A 384 -13.64 14.54 1.65
CA GLN A 384 -13.72 13.10 1.90
C GLN A 384 -12.36 12.61 2.46
N PRO A 385 -12.33 11.50 3.20
CA PRO A 385 -11.09 10.88 3.62
C PRO A 385 -10.23 10.43 2.42
N ASP A 386 -8.92 10.45 2.61
CA ASP A 386 -7.95 9.87 1.67
C ASP A 386 -7.99 8.36 1.66
N ILE A 387 -8.19 7.76 2.85
CA ILE A 387 -8.31 6.32 3.04
C ILE A 387 -9.58 6.01 3.83
N VAL A 388 -10.41 5.11 3.32
CA VAL A 388 -11.60 4.63 4.01
C VAL A 388 -11.45 3.12 4.29
N PHE A 389 -11.53 2.74 5.56
CA PHE A 389 -11.60 1.34 5.95
C PHE A 389 -13.07 0.90 6.02
N THR A 390 -13.41 -0.16 5.29
CA THR A 390 -14.79 -0.65 5.13
C THR A 390 -14.87 -2.16 5.35
N ALA A 391 -16.09 -2.67 5.61
CA ALA A 391 -16.36 -4.11 5.58
C ALA A 391 -17.35 -4.38 4.44
N ALA A 392 -17.05 -5.36 3.60
CA ALA A 392 -17.84 -5.61 2.41
C ALA A 392 -17.91 -7.10 2.07
N ASP A 393 -18.87 -7.43 1.21
CA ASP A 393 -18.89 -8.72 0.53
C ASP A 393 -17.84 -8.70 -0.56
N LEU A 394 -16.77 -9.46 -0.37
CA LEU A 394 -15.68 -9.55 -1.35
C LEU A 394 -15.75 -10.84 -2.16
N PHE A 395 -16.88 -11.54 -2.15
CA PHE A 395 -17.12 -12.65 -3.04
C PHE A 395 -17.41 -12.11 -4.45
N SER A 396 -16.59 -12.52 -5.43
CA SER A 396 -16.83 -12.19 -6.84
C SER A 396 -17.43 -13.42 -7.57
N ASP A 397 -18.24 -13.18 -8.60
CA ASP A 397 -19.05 -14.17 -9.34
C ASP A 397 -18.28 -15.32 -10.04
N GLY A 398 -17.00 -15.53 -9.73
CA GLY A 398 -16.20 -16.60 -10.31
C GLY A 398 -14.93 -16.92 -9.53
N GLN A 399 -15.08 -17.74 -8.48
CA GLN A 399 -14.03 -18.57 -7.85
C GLN A 399 -13.07 -17.93 -6.83
N ASP A 400 -13.03 -16.60 -6.67
CA ASP A 400 -12.08 -15.95 -5.74
C ASP A 400 -12.69 -15.52 -4.41
N TRP A 401 -12.18 -16.10 -3.31
CA TRP A 401 -12.51 -15.78 -1.92
C TRP A 401 -11.53 -14.80 -1.27
N LEU A 402 -11.76 -13.50 -1.43
CA LEU A 402 -10.87 -12.47 -0.91
C LEU A 402 -11.04 -12.27 0.59
N MET A 403 -9.95 -12.24 1.36
CA MET A 403 -10.03 -11.71 2.73
C MET A 403 -10.07 -10.18 2.73
N MET A 404 -9.36 -9.55 1.81
CA MET A 404 -9.24 -8.10 1.76
C MET A 404 -9.18 -7.64 0.30
N SER A 405 -9.65 -6.43 0.03
CA SER A 405 -9.58 -5.79 -1.29
C SER A 405 -9.30 -4.31 -1.12
N ARG A 406 -8.69 -3.70 -2.14
CA ARG A 406 -8.29 -2.30 -2.15
C ARG A 406 -8.57 -1.67 -3.50
N THR A 407 -9.05 -0.43 -3.50
CA THR A 407 -9.12 0.37 -4.72
C THR A 407 -7.78 1.04 -4.98
N THR A 408 -7.28 0.97 -6.21
CA THR A 408 -6.01 1.61 -6.57
C THR A 408 -6.24 2.95 -7.26
N GLY A 409 -5.68 4.01 -6.68
CA GLY A 409 -5.69 5.36 -7.23
C GLY A 409 -4.30 5.79 -7.69
N TRP A 410 -3.63 5.02 -8.54
CA TRP A 410 -2.22 5.29 -8.86
C TRP A 410 -2.04 6.01 -10.19
N LEU A 411 -1.49 7.22 -10.12
CA LEU A 411 -1.19 8.07 -11.26
C LEU A 411 0.26 7.83 -11.70
N ASN A 412 0.43 7.36 -12.94
CA ASN A 412 1.74 7.15 -13.52
C ASN A 412 2.29 8.46 -14.11
N GLU A 413 3.39 8.96 -13.57
CA GLU A 413 4.03 10.21 -14.01
C GLU A 413 5.17 9.98 -15.00
N ALA A 414 5.33 8.76 -15.55
CA ALA A 414 6.37 8.43 -16.54
C ALA A 414 6.41 9.38 -17.75
N ALA A 415 5.24 9.78 -18.26
CA ALA A 415 5.15 10.69 -19.41
C ALA A 415 5.65 12.10 -19.04
N ASN A 416 5.21 12.61 -17.88
CA ASN A 416 5.66 13.89 -17.34
C ASN A 416 7.16 13.86 -17.03
N ASN A 417 7.65 12.77 -16.45
CA ASN A 417 9.07 12.53 -16.20
C ASN A 417 9.89 12.60 -17.50
N ARG A 418 9.45 11.94 -18.58
CA ARG A 418 10.11 12.01 -19.89
C ARG A 418 10.13 13.43 -20.49
N SER A 419 9.08 14.22 -20.24
CA SER A 419 8.99 15.59 -20.75
C SER A 419 9.96 16.55 -20.04
N ILE A 420 10.13 16.40 -18.73
CA ILE A 420 10.98 17.26 -17.90
C ILE A 420 12.44 16.76 -17.89
N ASN A 421 12.62 15.44 -17.95
CA ASN A 421 13.91 14.77 -18.00
C ASN A 421 13.99 13.87 -19.25
N PRO A 422 14.25 14.45 -20.44
CA PRO A 422 14.34 13.68 -21.69
C PRO A 422 15.52 12.69 -21.72
N ASN A 423 16.46 12.81 -20.78
CA ASN A 423 17.57 11.86 -20.59
C ASN A 423 17.27 10.79 -19.53
N ALA A 424 16.12 10.85 -18.84
CA ALA A 424 15.67 9.74 -18.02
C ALA A 424 15.53 8.51 -18.93
N PHE A 425 16.08 7.38 -18.48
CA PHE A 425 15.76 6.09 -19.09
C PHE A 425 14.24 5.97 -19.24
N ALA A 426 13.76 5.34 -20.30
CA ALA A 426 12.34 5.12 -20.54
C ALA A 426 11.72 4.34 -19.37
N ALA A 427 11.36 5.06 -18.33
CA ALA A 427 10.60 4.54 -17.23
C ALA A 427 9.19 4.38 -17.79
N ASP A 428 8.78 3.14 -18.02
CA ASP A 428 7.47 2.85 -18.60
C ASP A 428 6.39 2.81 -17.52
N THR A 429 6.78 2.73 -16.25
CA THR A 429 5.87 2.51 -15.12
C THR A 429 5.94 3.52 -14.00
N GLY A 430 6.92 4.44 -13.96
CA GLY A 430 6.98 5.44 -12.89
C GLY A 430 8.01 6.56 -13.14
N PRO A 431 8.34 7.39 -12.14
CA PRO A 431 7.74 7.45 -10.82
C PRO A 431 6.24 7.77 -10.88
N GLY A 432 5.53 7.61 -9.77
CA GLY A 432 4.09 7.86 -9.73
C GLY A 432 3.57 8.37 -8.39
N LEU A 433 2.31 8.80 -8.42
CA LEU A 433 1.62 9.34 -7.26
C LEU A 433 0.48 8.41 -6.82
N VAL A 434 0.35 8.22 -5.52
CA VAL A 434 -0.86 7.63 -4.95
C VAL A 434 -1.87 8.75 -4.75
N SER A 435 -3.06 8.56 -5.32
CA SER A 435 -4.15 9.53 -5.32
C SER A 435 -5.33 9.01 -4.51
N PRO A 436 -5.93 9.85 -3.66
CA PRO A 436 -7.17 9.53 -2.95
C PRO A 436 -8.39 9.58 -3.89
N PRO A 437 -9.53 8.96 -3.51
CA PRO A 437 -9.72 8.15 -2.31
C PRO A 437 -9.29 6.69 -2.52
N VAL A 438 -8.70 6.09 -1.48
CA VAL A 438 -8.40 4.65 -1.39
C VAL A 438 -9.39 4.01 -0.43
N VAL A 439 -10.06 2.95 -0.85
CA VAL A 439 -10.94 2.13 -0.01
C VAL A 439 -10.24 0.81 0.29
N ILE A 440 -10.06 0.51 1.58
CA ILE A 440 -9.54 -0.77 2.07
C ILE A 440 -10.72 -1.55 2.67
N ALA A 441 -11.14 -2.58 1.96
CA ALA A 441 -12.28 -3.41 2.34
C ALA A 441 -11.81 -4.72 2.98
N PHE A 442 -12.38 -5.06 4.13
CA PHE A 442 -12.22 -6.38 4.76
C PHE A 442 -13.47 -7.23 4.53
N ASN A 443 -13.27 -8.50 4.21
CA ASN A 443 -14.37 -9.40 3.93
C ASN A 443 -15.15 -9.71 5.21
N TRP A 444 -16.46 -9.47 5.17
CA TRP A 444 -17.38 -9.81 6.26
C TRP A 444 -17.97 -11.23 6.16
N ASN A 445 -17.73 -11.95 5.06
CA ASN A 445 -18.28 -13.29 4.82
C ASN A 445 -17.33 -14.36 5.39
N THR A 446 -16.99 -14.24 6.67
CA THR A 446 -16.15 -15.23 7.39
C THR A 446 -16.90 -15.84 8.57
N PRO A 447 -16.72 -17.14 8.87
CA PRO A 447 -15.90 -18.11 8.14
C PRO A 447 -16.53 -18.53 6.81
N ALA A 448 -15.68 -18.75 5.81
CA ALA A 448 -16.07 -19.31 4.53
C ALA A 448 -15.58 -20.75 4.36
N TYR A 449 -16.32 -21.55 3.59
CA TYR A 449 -15.99 -22.93 3.29
C TYR A 449 -15.71 -23.07 1.80
N TRP A 450 -14.58 -23.66 1.46
CA TRP A 450 -14.13 -23.82 0.09
C TRP A 450 -13.99 -25.29 -0.27
N GLY A 451 -14.90 -25.75 -1.12
CA GLY A 451 -14.81 -27.07 -1.74
C GLY A 451 -14.22 -26.97 -3.13
N VAL A 452 -13.14 -27.73 -3.37
CA VAL A 452 -12.54 -27.89 -4.70
C VAL A 452 -12.54 -29.37 -5.06
N PHE A 453 -13.02 -29.71 -6.24
CA PHE A 453 -12.90 -31.06 -6.78
C PHE A 453 -11.46 -31.32 -7.21
N LEU A 454 -10.69 -32.01 -6.36
CA LEU A 454 -9.31 -32.41 -6.65
C LEU A 454 -9.27 -33.71 -7.48
N GLY A 455 -9.72 -33.62 -8.73
CA GLY A 455 -9.54 -34.67 -9.74
C GLY A 455 -10.75 -35.58 -10.03
N PRO A 456 -10.63 -36.45 -11.05
CA PRO A 456 -11.72 -37.33 -11.48
C PRO A 456 -11.97 -38.43 -10.44
N GLY A 457 -13.00 -38.25 -9.61
CA GLY A 457 -13.40 -39.20 -8.57
C GLY A 457 -14.01 -38.55 -7.32
N ALA A 458 -13.78 -37.26 -7.10
CA ALA A 458 -14.49 -36.50 -6.08
C ALA A 458 -15.90 -36.18 -6.62
N ALA A 459 -16.92 -36.94 -6.19
CA ALA A 459 -18.30 -36.76 -6.65
C ALA A 459 -19.14 -35.88 -5.71
N PHE A 460 -18.66 -35.62 -4.49
CA PHE A 460 -19.40 -34.91 -3.44
C PHE A 460 -18.48 -33.98 -2.66
N LEU A 461 -19.01 -32.80 -2.31
CA LEU A 461 -18.41 -31.90 -1.33
C LEU A 461 -19.19 -32.05 -0.03
N SER A 462 -18.46 -32.21 1.06
CA SER A 462 -18.96 -32.29 2.44
C SER A 462 -18.11 -31.40 3.35
N GLN A 463 -18.61 -31.06 4.54
CA GLN A 463 -17.86 -30.27 5.53
C GLN A 463 -16.49 -30.90 5.86
N ASP A 464 -16.37 -32.22 5.81
CA ASP A 464 -15.12 -32.96 6.04
C ASP A 464 -14.07 -32.82 4.92
N THR A 465 -14.50 -32.33 3.76
CA THR A 465 -13.69 -32.26 2.52
C THR A 465 -13.44 -30.84 2.04
N VAL A 466 -13.98 -29.83 2.72
CA VAL A 466 -13.80 -28.42 2.38
C VAL A 466 -12.71 -27.77 3.23
N SER A 467 -11.92 -26.90 2.61
CA SER A 467 -11.01 -26.02 3.34
C SER A 467 -11.79 -24.89 4.00
N ILE A 468 -11.32 -24.46 5.16
CA ILE A 468 -11.93 -23.38 5.92
C ILE A 468 -11.07 -22.13 5.75
N PHE A 469 -11.70 -21.03 5.35
CA PHE A 469 -11.03 -19.74 5.35
C PHE A 469 -10.85 -19.18 6.77
N PRO A 470 -9.77 -18.44 7.03
CA PRO A 470 -9.55 -17.77 8.28
C PRO A 470 -10.71 -16.84 8.68
N ILE A 471 -10.82 -16.59 9.98
CA ILE A 471 -11.76 -15.64 10.57
C ILE A 471 -10.97 -14.44 11.06
N TRP A 472 -11.54 -13.24 11.00
CA TRP A 472 -10.88 -12.07 11.57
C TRP A 472 -10.80 -12.13 13.10
N GLY A 473 -9.66 -11.69 13.62
CA GLY A 473 -9.48 -11.51 15.05
C GLY A 473 -8.50 -10.37 15.39
N SER A 474 -8.39 -10.09 16.68
CA SER A 474 -7.37 -9.20 17.24
C SER A 474 -6.69 -9.89 18.40
N PHE A 475 -5.36 -9.95 18.36
CA PHE A 475 -4.58 -10.62 19.38
C PHE A 475 -3.17 -10.05 19.43
N ASP A 476 -2.48 -10.32 20.54
CA ASP A 476 -1.12 -9.89 20.77
C ASP A 476 -0.29 -11.01 21.41
N GLY A 477 0.88 -10.66 21.91
CA GLY A 477 1.80 -11.60 22.56
C GLY A 477 1.47 -11.87 24.03
N SER A 478 0.34 -11.38 24.53
CA SER A 478 -0.10 -11.66 25.89
C SER A 478 -0.85 -13.00 25.98
N THR A 479 -1.23 -13.38 27.20
CA THR A 479 -2.07 -14.56 27.47
C THR A 479 -3.56 -14.22 27.47
N ASN A 480 -3.95 -13.01 27.07
CA ASN A 480 -5.35 -12.63 26.99
C ASN A 480 -6.04 -13.37 25.84
N ALA A 481 -7.32 -13.68 26.02
CA ALA A 481 -8.10 -14.31 24.97
C ALA A 481 -8.18 -13.40 23.73
N PRO A 482 -8.04 -13.96 22.51
CA PRO A 482 -8.17 -13.19 21.28
C PRO A 482 -9.60 -12.64 21.14
N VAL A 483 -9.74 -11.45 20.55
CA VAL A 483 -11.03 -10.92 20.11
C VAL A 483 -11.38 -11.55 18.77
N ILE A 484 -12.62 -11.99 18.61
CA ILE A 484 -13.13 -12.66 17.40
C ILE A 484 -14.15 -11.75 16.73
N TYR A 485 -14.12 -11.66 15.40
CA TYR A 485 -15.11 -10.91 14.62
C TYR A 485 -15.89 -11.81 13.64
N PRO A 486 -17.20 -11.59 13.48
CA PRO A 486 -18.02 -10.62 14.22
C PRO A 486 -18.22 -11.07 15.67
N SER A 487 -18.60 -10.13 16.55
CA SER A 487 -18.83 -10.40 17.99
C SER A 487 -19.91 -11.45 18.29
N SER A 488 -20.71 -11.84 17.30
CA SER A 488 -21.69 -12.93 17.41
C SER A 488 -21.07 -14.33 17.38
N LEU A 489 -19.82 -14.48 16.91
CA LEU A 489 -19.08 -15.74 16.99
C LEU A 489 -18.40 -15.86 18.35
N THR A 490 -18.61 -16.98 19.05
CA THR A 490 -18.02 -17.20 20.37
C THR A 490 -16.76 -18.06 20.31
N PHE A 491 -15.88 -17.87 21.29
CA PHE A 491 -14.69 -18.69 21.48
C PHE A 491 -15.03 -20.19 21.53
N GLU A 492 -16.07 -20.56 22.29
CA GLU A 492 -16.50 -21.96 22.44
C GLU A 492 -16.95 -22.57 21.11
N GLN A 493 -17.63 -21.81 20.25
CA GLN A 493 -18.04 -22.29 18.92
C GLN A 493 -16.82 -22.60 18.04
N LEU A 494 -15.80 -21.74 18.09
CA LEU A 494 -14.56 -21.95 17.33
C LEU A 494 -13.71 -23.09 17.90
N GLU A 495 -13.65 -23.22 19.23
CA GLU A 495 -12.95 -24.33 19.90
C GLU A 495 -13.62 -25.67 19.59
N GLN A 496 -14.95 -25.75 19.68
CA GLN A 496 -15.70 -26.96 19.31
C GLN A 496 -15.44 -27.35 17.86
N ARG A 497 -15.37 -26.37 16.95
CA ARG A 497 -15.01 -26.59 15.54
C ARG A 497 -13.58 -27.09 15.36
N ALA A 498 -12.62 -26.50 16.08
CA ALA A 498 -11.22 -26.92 16.00
C ALA A 498 -11.01 -28.35 16.54
N LEU A 499 -11.75 -28.72 17.59
CA LEU A 499 -11.61 -30.03 18.26
C LEU A 499 -12.44 -31.15 17.62
N ARG A 500 -13.61 -30.83 17.04
CA ARG A 500 -14.53 -31.84 16.48
C ARG A 500 -14.51 -31.93 14.97
N GLY A 501 -13.79 -31.01 14.30
CA GLY A 501 -13.93 -30.79 12.86
C GLY A 501 -15.11 -29.84 12.56
N PRO A 502 -15.17 -29.30 11.33
CA PRO A 502 -16.26 -28.45 10.86
C PRO A 502 -17.66 -29.05 10.98
#